data_AF-A0A955XQK4-F1
#
_entry.id   AF-A0A955XQK4-F1
#
_cell.length_a   1.000
_cell.length_b   1.000
_cell.length_c   1.000
_cell.angle_alpha   90.00
_cell.angle_beta   90.00
_cell.angle_gamma   90.00
#
_symmetry.space_group_name_H-M   'P 1'
#
loop_
_entity.id
_entity.type
_entity.pdbx_description
1 polymer ?
#
loop_
_entity_poly.entity_id
_entity_poly.type
_entity_poly.pdbx_seq_one_letter_code
_entity_poly.pdbx_strand_id
1 'polypeptide(L)'
;MLRAWLGIAVVATGLVTLACRDAPSTAAAPPATRDVVDDLGRRVTVPARVERVLSLAPSTTEFVFALGAGDRLVGRSDACDFPPAAAAVPSVGTLFPPSYERILATRP
;
A
#
# COMPACT_ATOMS: atom_id res chain seq x y z
N MET A 1 34.55 -51.17 -24.92
CA MET A 1 34.04 -49.97 -25.62
C MET A 1 32.81 -49.33 -24.96
N LEU A 2 32.09 -50.01 -24.05
CA LEU A 2 30.90 -49.46 -23.35
C LEU A 2 31.20 -48.55 -22.14
N ARG A 3 32.43 -48.56 -21.61
CA ARG A 3 32.83 -47.78 -20.41
C ARG A 3 33.13 -46.30 -20.71
N ALA A 4 33.38 -45.95 -21.97
CA ALA A 4 33.68 -44.58 -22.39
C ALA A 4 32.43 -43.69 -22.53
N TRP A 5 31.25 -44.29 -22.77
CA TRP A 5 29.98 -43.58 -22.93
C TRP A 5 29.30 -43.25 -21.59
N LEU A 6 29.57 -44.02 -20.54
CA LEU A 6 29.09 -43.75 -19.17
C LEU A 6 29.73 -42.52 -18.54
N GLY A 7 30.99 -42.19 -18.89
CA GLY A 7 31.69 -41.01 -18.36
C GLY A 7 31.18 -39.68 -18.92
N ILE A 8 30.73 -39.67 -20.18
CA ILE A 8 30.22 -38.46 -20.86
C ILE A 8 28.81 -38.10 -20.33
N ALA A 9 27.99 -39.11 -20.01
CA ALA A 9 26.64 -38.89 -19.49
C ALA A 9 26.62 -38.25 -18.08
N VAL A 10 27.59 -38.57 -17.22
CA VAL A 10 27.70 -38.02 -15.86
C VAL A 10 28.19 -36.56 -15.86
N VAL A 11 29.07 -36.19 -16.80
CA VAL A 11 29.56 -34.81 -16.94
C VAL A 11 28.48 -33.87 -17.48
N ALA A 12 27.62 -34.36 -18.38
CA ALA A 12 26.52 -33.57 -18.94
C ALA A 12 25.38 -33.31 -17.93
N THR A 13 25.15 -34.20 -16.97
CA THR A 13 24.14 -33.98 -15.91
C THR A 13 24.61 -33.05 -14.80
N GLY A 14 25.92 -32.97 -14.54
CA GLY A 14 26.49 -32.03 -13.57
C GLY A 14 26.57 -30.58 -14.05
N LEU A 15 26.63 -30.35 -15.37
CA LEU A 15 26.71 -29.00 -15.95
C LEU A 15 25.35 -28.28 -15.99
N VAL A 16 24.24 -29.03 -16.03
CA VAL A 16 22.88 -28.47 -16.18
C VAL A 16 22.32 -27.95 -14.85
N THR A 17 22.77 -28.47 -13.71
CA THR A 17 22.28 -28.02 -12.38
C THR A 17 23.00 -26.80 -11.81
N LEU A 18 24.10 -26.34 -12.42
CA LEU A 18 24.81 -25.13 -11.97
C LEU A 18 24.33 -23.82 -12.64
N ALA A 19 23.58 -23.91 -13.74
CA ALA A 19 23.20 -22.74 -14.54
C ALA A 19 21.96 -21.99 -14.03
N CYS A 20 21.19 -22.59 -13.12
CA CYS A 20 20.07 -21.96 -12.44
C CYS A 20 20.38 -21.73 -10.95
N ARG A 21 21.50 -21.04 -10.66
CA ARG A 21 21.57 -20.32 -9.39
C ARG A 21 20.78 -19.04 -9.58
N ASP A 22 19.53 -19.04 -9.10
CA ASP A 22 18.78 -17.81 -8.83
C ASP A 22 19.68 -16.91 -7.97
N ALA A 23 20.25 -15.88 -8.60
CA ALA A 23 20.89 -14.82 -7.85
C ALA A 23 19.80 -14.14 -7.03
N PRO A 24 19.95 -13.95 -5.71
CA PRO A 24 19.01 -13.15 -4.95
C PRO A 24 19.03 -11.75 -5.57
N SER A 25 17.95 -11.41 -6.26
CA SER A 25 17.73 -10.05 -6.74
C SER A 25 17.54 -9.20 -5.49
N THR A 26 18.59 -8.50 -5.08
CA THR A 26 18.49 -7.42 -4.11
C THR A 26 17.74 -6.29 -4.80
N ALA A 27 16.41 -6.42 -4.89
CA ALA A 27 15.55 -5.31 -5.26
C ALA A 27 15.76 -4.22 -4.22
N ALA A 28 16.25 -3.05 -4.67
CA ALA A 28 16.38 -1.88 -3.81
C ALA A 28 15.04 -1.60 -3.13
N ALA A 29 15.07 -1.33 -1.82
CA ALA A 29 13.87 -1.01 -1.07
C ALA A 29 13.16 0.19 -1.72
N PRO A 30 11.84 0.12 -1.94
CA PRO A 30 11.10 1.23 -2.53
C PRO A 30 11.28 2.49 -1.67
N PRO A 31 11.26 3.69 -2.29
CA PRO A 31 11.45 4.94 -1.58
C PRO A 31 10.38 5.08 -0.47
N ALA A 32 10.76 5.69 0.66
CA ALA A 32 9.87 5.85 1.82
C ALA A 32 8.66 6.76 1.53
N THR A 33 8.79 7.61 0.51
CA THR A 33 7.76 8.56 0.07
C THR A 33 7.60 8.52 -1.45
N ARG A 34 6.49 9.08 -1.93
CA ARG A 34 6.20 9.29 -3.35
C ARG A 34 5.52 10.64 -3.55
N ASP A 35 5.83 11.29 -4.66
CA ASP A 35 5.16 12.52 -5.06
C ASP A 35 3.92 12.20 -5.91
N VAL A 36 2.81 12.84 -5.60
CA VAL A 36 1.55 12.74 -6.31
C VAL A 36 1.10 14.15 -6.70
N VAL A 37 0.50 14.29 -7.88
CA VAL A 37 -0.18 15.53 -8.28
C VAL A 37 -1.66 15.31 -8.09
N ASP A 38 -2.32 16.18 -7.31
CA ASP A 38 -3.76 16.11 -7.11
C ASP A 38 -4.55 16.83 -8.21
N ASP A 39 -5.88 16.74 -8.15
CA ASP A 39 -6.78 17.33 -9.15
C ASP A 39 -6.75 18.86 -9.19
N LEU A 40 -6.15 19.52 -8.18
CA LEU A 40 -5.92 20.96 -8.15
C LEU A 40 -4.54 21.33 -8.71
N GLY A 41 -3.77 20.36 -9.22
CA GLY A 41 -2.42 20.55 -9.76
C GLY A 41 -1.34 20.71 -8.69
N ARG A 42 -1.64 20.44 -7.41
CA ARG A 42 -0.67 20.55 -6.32
C ARG A 42 0.19 19.30 -6.26
N ARG A 43 1.51 19.47 -6.09
CA ARG A 43 2.42 18.36 -5.81
C ARG A 43 2.46 18.09 -4.31
N VAL A 44 2.09 16.88 -3.92
CA VAL A 44 2.03 16.42 -2.52
C VAL A 44 2.92 15.19 -2.35
N THR A 45 3.85 15.26 -1.41
CA THR A 45 4.66 14.11 -1.00
C THR A 45 3.90 13.31 0.04
N VAL A 46 3.65 12.03 -0.24
CA VAL A 46 2.97 11.10 0.67
C VAL A 46 3.87 9.92 1.01
N PRO A 47 3.72 9.29 2.19
CA PRO A 47 4.40 8.04 2.48
C PRO A 47 4.09 6.97 1.43
N ALA A 48 5.07 6.15 1.09
CA ALA A 48 4.86 5.01 0.20
C ALA A 48 3.86 4.00 0.82
N ARG A 49 3.85 3.90 2.16
CA ARG A 49 2.86 3.16 2.93
C ARG A 49 2.04 4.10 3.82
N VAL A 50 0.76 4.25 3.52
CA VAL A 50 -0.18 5.07 4.29
C VAL A 50 -0.85 4.21 5.36
N GLU A 51 -0.74 4.60 6.63
CA GLU A 51 -1.27 3.84 7.77
C GLU A 51 -2.44 4.51 8.48
N ARG A 52 -2.56 5.84 8.34
CA ARG A 52 -3.59 6.66 8.96
C ARG A 52 -4.19 7.57 7.89
N VAL A 53 -5.52 7.67 7.88
CA VAL A 53 -6.27 8.47 6.92
C VAL A 53 -7.41 9.17 7.64
N LEU A 54 -7.59 10.44 7.36
CA LEU A 54 -8.80 11.17 7.73
C LEU A 54 -9.56 11.52 6.45
N SER A 55 -10.84 11.16 6.39
CA SER A 55 -11.69 11.46 5.24
C SER A 55 -12.74 12.49 5.60
N LEU A 56 -12.79 13.59 4.83
CA LEU A 56 -13.83 14.60 5.04
C LEU A 56 -15.02 14.39 4.11
N ALA A 57 -14.86 13.77 2.94
CA ALA A 57 -15.93 13.64 1.94
C ALA A 57 -16.57 12.23 1.94
N PRO A 58 -17.91 12.10 1.84
CA PRO A 58 -18.59 10.81 1.81
C PRO A 58 -18.03 9.86 0.75
N SER A 59 -17.91 10.33 -0.50
CA SER A 59 -17.37 9.53 -1.61
C SER A 59 -15.95 9.01 -1.38
N THR A 60 -15.09 9.80 -0.72
CA THR A 60 -13.73 9.36 -0.40
C THR A 60 -13.72 8.30 0.69
N THR A 61 -14.58 8.44 1.71
CA THR A 61 -14.77 7.42 2.75
C THR A 61 -15.21 6.10 2.15
N GLU A 62 -16.17 6.13 1.23
CA GLU A 62 -16.66 4.95 0.51
C GLU A 62 -15.56 4.27 -0.29
N PHE A 63 -14.73 5.03 -1.00
CA PHE A 63 -13.58 4.45 -1.72
C PHE A 63 -12.59 3.77 -0.78
N VAL A 64 -12.28 4.36 0.38
CA VAL A 64 -11.38 3.75 1.36
C VAL A 64 -11.92 2.41 1.86
N PHE A 65 -13.21 2.33 2.15
CA PHE A 65 -13.86 1.07 2.54
C PHE A 65 -13.91 0.06 1.38
N ALA A 66 -14.22 0.50 0.16
CA ALA A 66 -14.25 -0.36 -1.02
C ALA A 66 -12.88 -0.97 -1.34
N LEU A 67 -11.79 -0.26 -1.04
CA LEU A 67 -10.41 -0.74 -1.14
C LEU A 67 -10.00 -1.69 0.01
N GLY A 68 -10.90 -1.98 0.96
CA GLY A 68 -10.60 -2.81 2.13
C GLY A 68 -9.69 -2.15 3.16
N ALA A 69 -9.55 -0.81 3.11
CA ALA A 69 -8.63 -0.04 3.95
C ALA A 69 -9.37 0.79 5.03
N GLY A 70 -10.60 0.42 5.37
CA GLY A 70 -11.41 1.12 6.38
C GLY A 70 -10.79 1.12 7.77
N ASP A 71 -9.94 0.13 8.08
CA ASP A 71 -9.15 0.04 9.31
C ASP A 71 -8.11 1.16 9.47
N ARG A 72 -7.75 1.83 8.37
CA ARG A 72 -6.81 2.97 8.38
C ARG A 72 -7.49 4.31 8.64
N LEU A 73 -8.82 4.37 8.67
CA LEU A 73 -9.54 5.60 8.96
C LEU A 73 -9.44 5.94 10.45
N VAL A 74 -8.79 7.06 10.75
CA VAL A 74 -8.62 7.59 12.10
C VAL A 74 -9.58 8.75 12.40
N GLY A 75 -10.26 9.25 11.37
CA GLY A 75 -11.24 10.31 11.50
C GLY A 75 -12.12 10.43 10.26
N ARG A 76 -13.35 10.89 10.47
CA ARG A 76 -14.34 11.16 9.42
C ARG A 76 -15.11 12.44 9.67
N SER A 77 -15.77 13.01 8.67
CA SER A 77 -16.81 14.03 8.92
C SER A 77 -18.14 13.39 9.36
N ASP A 78 -19.03 14.20 9.92
CA ASP A 78 -20.39 13.77 10.32
C ASP A 78 -21.19 13.20 9.14
N ALA A 79 -20.93 13.68 7.93
CA ALA A 79 -21.59 13.24 6.69
C ALA A 79 -21.07 11.90 6.14
N CYS A 80 -19.97 11.35 6.69
CA CYS A 80 -19.35 10.12 6.23
C CYS A 80 -19.84 8.91 7.03
N ASP A 81 -21.08 8.49 6.81
CA ASP A 81 -21.75 7.44 7.59
C ASP A 81 -21.96 6.11 6.84
N PHE A 82 -21.47 6.03 5.58
CA PHE A 82 -21.55 4.83 4.73
C PHE A 82 -20.14 4.29 4.38
N PRO A 83 -19.95 2.94 4.31
CA PRO A 83 -20.87 1.89 4.73
C PRO A 83 -21.16 1.98 6.25
N PRO A 84 -22.13 1.22 6.81
CA PRO A 84 -22.47 1.32 8.23
C PRO A 84 -21.28 1.19 9.20
N ALA A 85 -20.22 0.48 8.78
CA ALA A 85 -18.96 0.39 9.52
C ALA A 85 -18.22 1.75 9.67
N ALA A 86 -18.37 2.68 8.73
CA ALA A 86 -17.78 4.02 8.78
C ALA A 86 -18.29 4.83 9.98
N ALA A 87 -19.54 4.60 10.41
CA ALA A 87 -20.11 5.30 11.55
C ALA A 87 -19.33 5.07 12.86
N ALA A 88 -18.58 3.96 12.97
CA ALA A 88 -17.72 3.64 14.11
C ALA A 88 -16.40 4.45 14.14
N VAL A 89 -16.00 5.05 13.02
CA VAL A 89 -14.82 5.92 12.94
C VAL A 89 -15.12 7.24 13.67
N PRO A 90 -14.18 7.79 14.46
CA PRO A 90 -14.37 9.06 15.17
C PRO A 90 -14.74 10.21 14.25
N SER A 91 -15.73 11.01 14.64
CA SER A 91 -16.10 12.23 13.92
C SER A 91 -15.23 13.43 14.29
N VAL A 92 -14.78 14.19 13.28
CA VAL A 92 -14.14 15.50 13.43
C VAL A 92 -15.10 16.67 13.19
N GLY A 93 -16.41 16.43 13.24
CA GLY A 93 -17.46 17.43 13.09
C GLY A 93 -18.03 17.51 11.68
N THR A 94 -18.67 18.63 11.36
CA THR A 94 -19.40 18.81 10.11
C THR A 94 -18.45 18.88 8.90
N LEU A 95 -19.00 18.70 7.69
CA LEU A 95 -18.21 18.77 6.46
C LEU A 95 -17.68 20.19 6.18
N PHE A 96 -18.50 21.21 6.47
CA PHE A 96 -18.19 22.61 6.21
C PHE A 96 -18.72 23.52 7.33
N PRO A 97 -17.83 24.13 8.15
CA PRO A 97 -16.42 23.80 8.32
C PRO A 97 -16.23 22.60 9.27
N PRO A 98 -15.20 21.75 9.05
CA PRO A 98 -14.81 20.75 10.04
C PRO A 98 -14.13 21.39 11.26
N SER A 99 -14.02 20.63 12.37
CA SER A 99 -13.25 21.07 13.54
C SER A 99 -11.76 20.81 13.36
N TYR A 100 -10.98 21.88 13.25
CA TYR A 100 -9.53 21.82 13.08
C TYR A 100 -8.82 21.20 14.28
N GLU A 101 -9.27 21.49 15.50
CA GLU A 101 -8.71 20.93 16.74
C GLU A 101 -8.86 19.41 16.77
N ARG A 102 -10.03 18.90 16.35
CA ARG A 102 -10.28 17.46 16.24
C ARG A 102 -9.43 16.83 15.15
N ILE A 103 -9.29 17.48 13.99
CA ILE A 103 -8.40 17.01 12.92
C ILE A 103 -6.98 16.84 13.43
N LEU A 104 -6.41 17.87 14.08
CA LEU A 104 -5.04 17.81 14.61
C LEU A 104 -4.87 16.72 15.68
N ALA A 105 -5.88 16.51 16.53
CA ALA A 105 -5.87 15.47 17.54
C ALA A 105 -5.79 14.05 16.95
N THR A 106 -6.30 13.84 15.73
CA THR A 106 -6.23 12.53 15.06
C THR A 106 -4.85 12.17 14.53
N ARG A 107 -3.93 13.15 14.37
CA ARG A 107 -2.58 12.95 13.77
C ARG A 107 -2.66 12.05 12.53
N PRO A 108 -3.42 12.47 11.51
CA PRO A 108 -3.61 11.67 10.31
C PRO A 108 -2.31 11.56 9.49
#